data_AF-A0A5J9VF24-F1
#
_entry.id   AF-A0A5J9VF24-F1
#
_cell.length_a   1.000
_cell.length_b   1.000
_cell.length_c   1.000
_cell.angle_alpha   90.00
_cell.angle_beta   90.00
_cell.angle_gamma   90.00
#
_symmetry.space_group_name_H-M   'P 1'
#
loop_
_entity.id
_entity.type
_entity.pdbx_description
1 polymer ?
#
loop_
_entity_poly.entity_id
_entity_poly.type
_entity_poly.pdbx_seq_one_letter_code
_entity_poly.pdbx_strand_id
1 'polypeptide(L)'
;MKRSKRQDLFNAMGSMYSAILMLGIQNASGIQPVVAMERIIFYKERTAGMYSALPYTFAQVAIELPYIFIQTLIYGALVYTMIGFEWMATKFFWYLFFMYFTLLYFTFFGMMSVGLAPDGTITAIFASFFYGFWNLFSGFLIPVYRIPVWSRWCYWICPVAWTLYGLGASQFGDVQEKLETGEAVAEFLRSYYGFRHELLGVVAAVIMAFAVAFAFIFGFSVKYINFQRK
;
A
#
# COMPACT_ATOMS: atom_id res chain seq x y z
N MET A 1 22.34 11.19 -3.63
CA MET A 1 21.65 11.60 -4.88
C MET A 1 21.90 13.08 -5.14
N LYS A 2 22.29 13.50 -6.35
CA LYS A 2 22.31 14.94 -6.69
C LYS A 2 20.85 15.40 -6.86
N ARG A 3 20.43 16.44 -6.12
CA ARG A 3 19.03 16.92 -6.09
C ARG A 3 18.86 18.28 -6.76
N SER A 4 19.78 18.68 -7.63
CA SER A 4 19.76 20.01 -8.23
C SER A 4 18.67 20.18 -9.29
N LYS A 5 18.24 19.09 -9.95
CA LYS A 5 17.26 19.14 -11.04
C LYS A 5 15.91 18.60 -10.62
N ARG A 6 14.84 19.26 -11.10
CA ARG A 6 13.44 18.77 -10.95
C ARG A 6 13.27 17.36 -11.49
N GLN A 7 14.01 17.01 -12.55
CA GLN A 7 13.96 15.68 -13.15
C GLN A 7 14.46 14.58 -12.21
N ASP A 8 15.45 14.86 -11.36
CA ASP A 8 15.95 13.89 -10.39
C ASP A 8 14.87 13.59 -9.33
N LEU A 9 14.09 14.59 -8.92
CA LEU A 9 12.95 14.41 -8.02
C LEU A 9 11.83 13.60 -8.68
N PHE A 10 11.51 13.86 -9.95
CA PHE A 10 10.53 13.05 -10.68
C PHE A 10 10.99 11.61 -10.84
N ASN A 11 12.28 11.39 -11.09
CA ASN A 11 12.86 10.05 -11.18
C ASN A 11 12.78 9.31 -9.83
N ALA A 12 13.07 9.98 -8.71
CA ALA A 12 12.93 9.40 -7.38
C ALA A 12 11.47 9.09 -7.01
N MET A 13 10.55 10.02 -7.25
CA MET A 13 9.13 9.82 -7.00
C MET A 13 8.55 8.71 -7.90
N GLY A 14 8.99 8.66 -9.16
CA GLY A 14 8.60 7.63 -10.12
C GLY A 14 9.15 6.25 -9.79
N SER A 15 10.36 6.15 -9.26
CA SER A 15 10.91 4.88 -8.78
C SER A 15 10.17 4.38 -7.55
N MET A 16 9.86 5.26 -6.58
CA MET A 16 9.02 4.93 -5.43
C MET A 16 7.63 4.44 -5.87
N TYR A 17 6.97 5.19 -6.76
CA TYR A 17 5.66 4.82 -7.31
C TYR A 17 5.67 3.44 -7.98
N SER A 18 6.65 3.21 -8.85
CA SER A 18 6.78 1.95 -9.59
C SER A 18 7.05 0.78 -8.64
N ALA A 19 7.92 0.99 -7.64
CA ALA A 19 8.23 -0.01 -6.62
C ALA A 19 6.99 -0.39 -5.79
N ILE A 20 6.25 0.60 -5.28
CA ILE A 20 5.04 0.39 -4.47
C ILE A 20 4.01 -0.43 -5.23
N LEU A 21 3.68 -0.02 -6.46
CA LEU A 21 2.67 -0.71 -7.25
C LEU A 21 3.13 -2.10 -7.65
N MET A 22 4.35 -2.25 -8.14
CA MET A 22 4.84 -3.54 -8.61
C MET A 22 4.93 -4.55 -7.47
N LEU A 23 5.52 -4.16 -6.33
CA LEU A 23 5.62 -5.04 -5.16
C LEU A 23 4.27 -5.28 -4.51
N GLY A 24 3.43 -4.25 -4.41
CA GLY A 24 2.10 -4.36 -3.83
C GLY A 24 1.24 -5.35 -4.61
N ILE A 25 1.19 -5.21 -5.93
CA ILE A 25 0.47 -6.12 -6.82
C ILE A 25 1.04 -7.54 -6.74
N GLN A 26 2.37 -7.70 -6.68
CA GLN A 26 2.98 -9.02 -6.55
C GLN A 26 2.65 -9.69 -5.22
N ASN A 27 2.69 -8.98 -4.09
CA ASN A 27 2.30 -9.52 -2.78
C ASN A 27 0.82 -9.92 -2.77
N ALA A 28 -0.05 -9.02 -3.25
CA ALA A 28 -1.48 -9.27 -3.29
C ALA A 28 -1.85 -10.41 -4.26
N SER A 29 -1.13 -10.58 -5.37
CA SER A 29 -1.36 -11.68 -6.32
C SER A 29 -0.75 -13.00 -5.83
N GLY A 30 0.35 -12.95 -5.08
CA GLY A 30 1.01 -14.11 -4.49
C GLY A 30 0.21 -14.76 -3.37
N ILE A 31 -0.49 -13.96 -2.54
CA ILE A 31 -1.29 -14.48 -1.42
C ILE A 31 -2.64 -15.06 -1.86
N GLN A 32 -3.20 -14.59 -2.97
CA GLN A 32 -4.51 -15.04 -3.49
C GLN A 32 -4.64 -16.57 -3.63
N PRO A 33 -3.73 -17.28 -4.33
CA PRO A 33 -3.84 -18.73 -4.48
C PRO A 33 -3.64 -19.47 -3.16
N VAL A 34 -2.81 -18.96 -2.25
CA VAL A 34 -2.58 -19.56 -0.92
C VAL A 34 -3.88 -19.54 -0.11
N VAL A 35 -4.52 -18.37 0.00
CA VAL A 35 -5.80 -18.21 0.73
C VAL A 35 -6.91 -19.03 0.06
N ALA A 36 -6.93 -19.11 -1.27
CA ALA A 36 -7.92 -19.89 -2.00
C ALA A 36 -7.84 -21.39 -1.67
N MET A 37 -6.62 -21.94 -1.54
CA MET A 37 -6.40 -23.33 -1.13
C MET A 37 -6.80 -23.54 0.34
N GLU A 38 -6.37 -22.66 1.24
CA GLU A 38 -6.70 -22.75 2.67
C GLU A 38 -8.22 -22.70 2.91
N ARG A 39 -8.94 -21.88 2.15
CA ARG A 39 -10.40 -21.79 2.21
C ARG A 39 -11.11 -23.14 1.97
N ILE A 40 -10.57 -23.98 1.08
CA ILE A 40 -11.13 -25.31 0.80
C ILE A 40 -10.98 -26.22 2.03
N ILE A 41 -9.84 -26.16 2.69
CA ILE A 41 -9.54 -26.93 3.91
C ILE A 41 -10.42 -26.42 5.05
N PHE A 42 -10.47 -25.10 5.25
CA PHE A 42 -11.30 -24.43 6.24
C PHE A 42 -12.76 -24.87 6.16
N TYR A 43 -13.34 -24.90 4.95
CA TYR A 43 -14.72 -25.31 4.80
C TYR A 43 -14.96 -26.76 5.23
N LYS A 44 -14.04 -27.69 4.92
CA LYS A 44 -14.14 -29.09 5.37
C LYS A 44 -14.07 -29.18 6.90
N GLU A 45 -13.09 -28.52 7.52
CA GLU A 45 -12.89 -28.55 8.97
C GLU A 45 -14.03 -27.85 9.73
N ARG A 46 -14.62 -26.81 9.14
CA ARG A 46 -15.81 -26.14 9.68
C ARG A 46 -17.03 -27.05 9.64
N THR A 47 -17.23 -27.84 8.58
CA THR A 47 -18.32 -28.83 8.53
C THR A 47 -18.12 -29.98 9.53
N ALA A 48 -16.86 -30.31 9.87
CA ALA A 48 -16.52 -31.26 10.92
C ALA A 48 -16.60 -30.68 12.35
N GLY A 49 -16.90 -29.38 12.49
CA GLY A 49 -17.05 -28.72 13.79
C GLY A 49 -15.73 -28.43 14.53
N MET A 50 -14.58 -28.43 13.85
CA MET A 50 -13.26 -28.32 14.50
C MET A 50 -12.92 -26.90 14.98
N TYR A 51 -13.23 -25.86 14.20
CA TYR A 51 -13.03 -24.45 14.62
C TYR A 51 -13.93 -23.47 13.85
N SER A 52 -14.07 -22.25 14.40
CA SER A 52 -14.93 -21.19 13.85
C SER A 52 -14.17 -20.23 12.93
N ALA A 53 -14.90 -19.38 12.21
CA ALA A 53 -14.32 -18.42 11.25
C ALA A 53 -13.39 -17.37 11.86
N LEU A 54 -13.66 -16.93 13.10
CA LEU A 54 -12.91 -15.84 13.72
C LEU A 54 -11.47 -16.26 14.08
N PRO A 55 -11.22 -17.39 14.78
CA PRO A 55 -9.87 -17.90 15.03
C PRO A 55 -9.06 -18.11 13.75
N TYR A 56 -9.69 -18.60 12.68
CA TYR A 56 -9.04 -18.76 11.37
C TYR A 56 -8.53 -17.43 10.82
N THR A 57 -9.41 -16.43 10.72
CA THR A 57 -9.04 -15.11 10.18
C THR A 57 -8.00 -14.39 11.04
N PHE A 58 -8.07 -14.54 12.37
CA PHE A 58 -7.09 -13.95 13.27
C PHE A 58 -5.71 -14.62 13.12
N ALA A 59 -5.66 -15.96 13.06
CA ALA A 59 -4.41 -16.69 12.85
C ALA A 59 -3.76 -16.32 11.51
N GLN A 60 -4.56 -16.19 10.46
CA GLN A 60 -4.08 -15.84 9.13
C GLN A 60 -3.55 -14.39 9.07
N VAL A 61 -4.25 -13.43 9.68
CA VAL A 61 -3.72 -12.07 9.77
C VAL A 61 -2.45 -12.03 10.63
N ALA A 62 -2.40 -12.80 11.72
CA ALA A 62 -1.27 -12.83 12.64
C ALA A 62 0.01 -13.41 12.02
N ILE A 63 -0.08 -14.40 11.12
CA ILE A 63 1.10 -14.99 10.46
C ILE A 63 1.67 -14.07 9.37
N GLU A 64 0.82 -13.28 8.71
CA GLU A 64 1.25 -12.32 7.68
C GLU A 64 2.02 -11.13 8.26
N LEU A 65 1.68 -10.67 9.48
CA LEU A 65 2.35 -9.54 10.12
C LEU A 65 3.89 -9.70 10.22
N PRO A 66 4.45 -10.79 10.80
CA PRO A 66 5.89 -10.99 10.89
C PRO A 66 6.52 -11.31 9.52
N TYR A 67 5.82 -12.02 8.65
CA TYR A 67 6.33 -12.36 7.32
C TYR A 67 6.59 -11.09 6.50
N ILE A 68 5.59 -10.20 6.42
CA ILE A 68 5.69 -8.92 5.71
C ILE A 68 6.72 -8.00 6.39
N PHE A 69 6.87 -8.08 7.71
CA PHE A 69 7.84 -7.26 8.43
C PHE A 69 9.28 -7.61 8.02
N ILE A 70 9.62 -8.91 8.02
CA ILE A 70 10.93 -9.39 7.59
C ILE A 70 11.18 -9.05 6.11
N GLN A 71 10.18 -9.28 5.25
CA GLN A 71 10.26 -8.95 3.83
C GLN A 71 10.51 -7.45 3.62
N THR A 72 9.79 -6.59 4.34
CA THR A 72 9.95 -5.14 4.26
C THR A 72 11.31 -4.70 4.78
N LEU A 73 11.82 -5.32 5.85
CA LEU A 73 13.12 -4.99 6.41
C LEU A 73 14.24 -5.29 5.42
N ILE A 74 14.21 -6.48 4.80
CA ILE A 74 15.19 -6.88 3.79
C ILE A 74 15.10 -5.97 2.55
N TYR A 75 13.90 -5.83 1.98
CA TYR A 75 13.70 -5.02 0.78
C TYR A 75 14.01 -3.54 1.04
N GLY A 76 13.52 -3.02 2.16
CA GLY A 76 13.65 -1.64 2.54
C GLY A 76 15.11 -1.25 2.75
N ALA A 77 15.89 -2.08 3.47
CA ALA A 77 17.32 -1.83 3.65
C ALA A 77 18.08 -1.81 2.32
N LEU A 78 17.82 -2.78 1.43
CA LEU A 78 18.49 -2.86 0.12
C LEU A 78 18.16 -1.64 -0.74
N VAL A 79 16.88 -1.32 -0.93
CA VAL A 79 16.47 -0.23 -1.82
C VAL A 79 16.86 1.14 -1.27
N TYR A 80 16.82 1.31 0.04
CA TYR A 80 17.26 2.56 0.67
C TYR A 80 18.73 2.85 0.39
N THR A 81 19.58 1.82 0.46
CA THR A 81 21.01 1.95 0.12
C THR A 81 21.25 2.18 -1.37
N MET A 82 20.52 1.49 -2.24
CA MET A 82 20.66 1.60 -3.70
C MET A 82 20.24 2.96 -4.26
N ILE A 83 19.14 3.56 -3.74
CA ILE A 83 18.71 4.89 -4.17
C ILE A 83 19.64 5.99 -3.62
N GLY A 84 20.34 5.69 -2.53
CA GLY A 84 21.24 6.64 -1.87
C GLY A 84 20.47 7.78 -1.21
N PHE A 85 19.41 7.43 -0.47
CA PHE A 85 18.71 8.36 0.42
C PHE A 85 19.64 8.84 1.55
N GLU A 86 19.24 9.91 2.23
CA GLU A 86 20.01 10.44 3.35
C GLU A 86 20.06 9.43 4.50
N TRP A 87 21.25 9.19 5.04
CA TRP A 87 21.45 8.30 6.17
C TRP A 87 21.04 8.96 7.49
N MET A 88 19.75 9.24 7.65
CA MET A 88 19.14 9.69 8.89
C MET A 88 18.21 8.60 9.41
N ALA A 89 18.42 8.17 10.67
CA ALA A 89 17.62 7.09 11.28
C ALA A 89 16.12 7.39 11.20
N THR A 90 15.71 8.63 11.46
CA THR A 90 14.31 9.08 11.37
C THR A 90 13.70 8.85 9.99
N LYS A 91 14.42 9.23 8.91
CA LYS A 91 13.94 9.05 7.52
C LYS A 91 13.88 7.58 7.12
N PHE A 92 14.84 6.79 7.60
CA PHE A 92 14.86 5.35 7.39
C PHE A 92 13.68 4.64 8.07
N PHE A 93 13.38 4.96 9.33
CA PHE A 93 12.23 4.39 10.04
C PHE A 93 10.90 4.80 9.42
N TRP A 94 10.74 6.05 8.98
CA TRP A 94 9.56 6.48 8.23
C TRP A 94 9.41 5.73 6.91
N TYR A 95 10.50 5.54 6.17
CA TYR A 95 10.50 4.76 4.94
C TYR A 95 10.07 3.31 5.19
N LEU A 96 10.67 2.65 6.19
CA LEU A 96 10.28 1.29 6.59
C LEU A 96 8.81 1.21 7.01
N PHE A 97 8.33 2.17 7.80
CA PHE A 97 6.94 2.24 8.24
C PHE A 97 5.98 2.31 7.04
N PHE A 98 6.19 3.27 6.14
CA PHE A 98 5.32 3.43 4.97
C PHE A 98 5.38 2.21 4.05
N MET A 99 6.56 1.64 3.82
CA MET A 99 6.69 0.41 3.02
C MET A 99 6.02 -0.79 3.68
N TYR A 100 6.17 -0.96 4.99
CA TYR A 100 5.58 -2.07 5.75
C TYR A 100 4.06 -2.05 5.65
N PHE A 101 3.45 -0.92 6.03
CA PHE A 101 2.00 -0.78 5.98
C PHE A 101 1.46 -0.83 4.55
N THR A 102 2.27 -0.46 3.57
CA THR A 102 1.91 -0.58 2.16
C THR A 102 1.77 -2.02 1.73
N LEU A 103 2.81 -2.82 1.95
CA LEU A 103 2.76 -4.25 1.64
C LEU A 103 1.65 -4.95 2.43
N LEU A 104 1.46 -4.56 3.68
CA LEU A 104 0.44 -5.12 4.56
C LEU A 104 -0.99 -4.84 4.08
N TYR A 105 -1.33 -3.60 3.69
CA TYR A 105 -2.67 -3.34 3.12
C TYR A 105 -2.85 -4.04 1.77
N PHE A 106 -1.81 -4.17 0.95
CA PHE A 106 -1.89 -4.90 -0.33
C PHE A 106 -2.15 -6.39 -0.10
N THR A 107 -1.45 -7.03 0.83
CA THR A 107 -1.68 -8.43 1.21
C THR A 107 -3.10 -8.61 1.74
N PHE A 108 -3.55 -7.73 2.63
CA PHE A 108 -4.91 -7.82 3.18
C PHE A 108 -5.99 -7.56 2.13
N PHE A 109 -5.73 -6.69 1.15
CA PHE A 109 -6.59 -6.52 -0.02
C PHE A 109 -6.64 -7.80 -0.87
N GLY A 110 -5.51 -8.48 -1.06
CA GLY A 110 -5.45 -9.78 -1.75
C GLY A 110 -6.21 -10.89 -1.03
N MET A 111 -6.15 -10.93 0.30
CA MET A 111 -6.96 -11.86 1.10
C MET A 111 -8.45 -11.52 1.03
N MET A 112 -8.78 -10.23 1.17
CA MET A 112 -10.15 -9.71 1.06
C MET A 112 -10.79 -10.07 -0.28
N SER A 113 -10.07 -9.92 -1.40
CA SER A 113 -10.60 -10.22 -2.73
C SER A 113 -10.97 -11.70 -2.86
N VAL A 114 -10.17 -12.63 -2.32
CA VAL A 114 -10.49 -14.07 -2.28
C VAL A 114 -11.68 -14.36 -1.37
N GLY A 115 -11.80 -13.63 -0.25
CA GLY A 115 -12.93 -13.78 0.66
C GLY A 115 -14.27 -13.32 0.08
N LEU A 116 -14.25 -12.33 -0.82
CA LEU A 116 -15.45 -11.75 -1.45
C LEU A 116 -15.88 -12.45 -2.74
N ALA A 117 -15.00 -13.23 -3.38
CA ALA A 117 -15.26 -13.86 -4.67
C ALA A 117 -15.34 -15.40 -4.59
N PRO A 118 -16.25 -16.04 -5.34
CA PRO A 118 -16.40 -17.50 -5.31
C PRO A 118 -15.24 -18.21 -6.03
N ASP A 119 -14.77 -17.65 -7.15
CA ASP A 119 -13.76 -18.24 -8.03
C ASP A 119 -12.53 -17.33 -8.18
N GLY A 120 -11.36 -17.94 -8.39
CA GLY A 120 -10.10 -17.22 -8.58
C GLY A 120 -10.12 -16.26 -9.77
N THR A 121 -10.88 -16.56 -10.83
CA THR A 121 -11.05 -15.67 -11.98
C THR A 121 -11.77 -14.39 -11.60
N ILE A 122 -12.83 -14.49 -10.79
CA ILE A 122 -13.60 -13.33 -10.31
C ILE A 122 -12.75 -12.50 -9.34
N THR A 123 -11.97 -13.15 -8.47
CA THR A 123 -10.99 -12.50 -7.61
C THR A 123 -10.01 -11.65 -8.42
N ALA A 124 -9.43 -12.23 -9.48
CA ALA A 124 -8.46 -11.55 -10.32
C ALA A 124 -9.06 -10.35 -11.06
N ILE A 125 -10.29 -10.47 -11.59
CA ILE A 125 -11.00 -9.36 -12.23
C ILE A 125 -11.26 -8.22 -11.23
N PHE A 126 -11.73 -8.55 -10.03
CA PHE A 126 -11.97 -7.59 -8.97
C PHE A 126 -10.68 -6.87 -8.57
N ALA A 127 -9.60 -7.60 -8.32
CA ALA A 127 -8.31 -7.03 -7.96
C ALA A 127 -7.74 -6.14 -9.07
N SER A 128 -7.83 -6.58 -10.34
CA SER A 128 -7.34 -5.82 -11.49
C SER A 128 -8.02 -4.47 -11.68
N PHE A 129 -9.33 -4.39 -11.41
CA PHE A 129 -10.05 -3.12 -11.42
C PHE A 129 -9.47 -2.12 -10.40
N PHE A 130 -9.26 -2.57 -9.16
CA PHE A 130 -8.67 -1.72 -8.11
C PHE A 130 -7.21 -1.37 -8.37
N TYR A 131 -6.41 -2.28 -8.96
CA TYR A 131 -5.05 -1.96 -9.35
C TYR A 131 -5.01 -0.87 -10.42
N GLY A 132 -5.88 -0.94 -11.44
CA GLY A 132 -6.01 0.12 -12.45
C GLY A 132 -6.47 1.44 -11.83
N PHE A 133 -7.44 1.38 -10.93
CA PHE A 133 -7.94 2.55 -10.20
C PHE A 133 -6.84 3.21 -9.36
N TRP A 134 -6.09 2.44 -8.58
CA TRP A 134 -5.00 2.95 -7.75
C TRP A 134 -3.83 3.45 -8.57
N ASN A 135 -3.54 2.83 -9.73
CA ASN A 135 -2.53 3.30 -10.66
C ASN A 135 -2.84 4.73 -11.14
N LEU A 136 -4.07 4.96 -11.61
CA LEU A 136 -4.50 6.24 -12.17
C LEU A 136 -4.60 7.36 -11.11
N PHE A 137 -5.17 7.05 -9.94
CA PHE A 137 -5.46 8.04 -8.89
C PHE A 137 -4.39 8.10 -7.79
N SER A 138 -3.23 7.49 -7.99
CA SER A 138 -2.08 7.53 -7.07
C SER A 138 -1.49 8.94 -6.84
N GLY A 139 -1.80 9.91 -7.69
CA GLY A 139 -1.28 11.28 -7.61
C GLY A 139 0.10 11.49 -8.26
N PHE A 140 0.76 10.43 -8.74
CA PHE A 140 2.01 10.53 -9.50
C PHE A 140 1.75 10.77 -10.99
N LEU A 141 0.92 9.93 -11.63
CA LEU A 141 0.57 10.10 -13.06
C LEU A 141 -0.24 11.37 -13.31
N ILE A 142 -1.19 11.66 -12.43
CA ILE A 142 -2.02 12.86 -12.49
C ILE A 142 -1.90 13.59 -11.14
N PRO A 143 -1.25 14.77 -11.11
CA PRO A 143 -1.16 15.57 -9.89
C PRO A 143 -2.54 15.96 -9.38
N VAL A 144 -2.71 15.98 -8.05
CA VAL A 144 -4.01 16.22 -7.38
C VAL A 144 -4.72 17.49 -7.84
N TYR A 145 -3.95 18.56 -8.11
CA TYR A 145 -4.48 19.85 -8.57
C TYR A 145 -5.02 19.82 -10.00
N ARG A 146 -4.58 18.87 -10.83
CA ARG A 146 -5.07 18.67 -12.21
C ARG A 146 -6.27 17.73 -12.28
N ILE A 147 -6.60 17.04 -11.18
CA ILE A 147 -7.79 16.19 -11.11
C ILE A 147 -9.03 17.08 -10.98
N PRO A 148 -10.07 16.88 -11.82
CA PRO A 148 -11.35 17.58 -11.71
C PRO A 148 -11.90 17.48 -10.28
N VAL A 149 -12.52 18.55 -9.78
CA VAL A 149 -12.99 18.63 -8.39
C VAL A 149 -13.92 17.46 -8.05
N TRP A 150 -14.79 17.06 -9.00
CA TRP A 150 -15.70 15.94 -8.81
C TRP A 150 -15.01 14.58 -8.72
N SER A 151 -13.85 14.37 -9.36
CA SER A 151 -13.11 13.08 -9.31
C SER A 151 -12.04 13.06 -8.22
N ARG A 152 -11.88 14.14 -7.46
CA ARG A 152 -10.83 14.28 -6.44
C ARG A 152 -11.03 13.35 -5.24
N TRP A 153 -12.26 12.93 -4.93
CA TRP A 153 -12.50 11.96 -3.86
C TRP A 153 -11.83 10.60 -4.14
N CYS A 154 -11.66 10.22 -5.41
CA CYS A 154 -10.95 9.00 -5.81
C CYS A 154 -9.50 8.98 -5.32
N TYR A 155 -8.84 10.15 -5.29
CA TYR A 155 -7.49 10.29 -4.74
C TYR A 155 -7.47 9.99 -3.23
N TRP A 156 -8.45 10.50 -2.48
CA TRP A 156 -8.52 10.33 -1.03
C TRP A 156 -8.88 8.90 -0.59
N ILE A 157 -9.61 8.15 -1.44
CA ILE A 157 -9.92 6.73 -1.19
C ILE A 157 -8.77 5.81 -1.62
N CYS A 158 -7.85 6.28 -2.44
CA CYS A 158 -6.72 5.49 -2.93
C CYS A 158 -5.63 5.33 -1.84
N PRO A 159 -5.37 4.11 -1.33
CA PRO A 159 -4.33 3.90 -0.33
C PRO A 159 -2.92 4.19 -0.89
N VAL A 160 -2.69 3.91 -2.17
CA VAL A 160 -1.40 4.18 -2.85
C VAL A 160 -1.07 5.67 -2.88
N ALA A 161 -2.09 6.54 -2.99
CA ALA A 161 -1.91 7.99 -2.96
C ALA A 161 -1.35 8.46 -1.61
N TRP A 162 -1.82 7.88 -0.51
CA TRP A 162 -1.34 8.16 0.83
C TRP A 162 0.07 7.61 1.06
N THR A 163 0.40 6.43 0.54
CA THR A 163 1.78 5.92 0.62
C THR A 163 2.76 6.83 -0.11
N LEU A 164 2.43 7.27 -1.33
CA LEU A 164 3.27 8.18 -2.08
C LEU A 164 3.42 9.54 -1.39
N TYR A 165 2.35 10.05 -0.81
CA TYR A 165 2.40 11.23 0.03
C TYR A 165 3.37 11.02 1.20
N GLY A 166 3.24 9.91 1.93
CA GLY A 166 4.06 9.61 3.11
C GLY A 166 5.55 9.46 2.78
N LEU A 167 5.87 8.72 1.71
CA LEU A 167 7.24 8.55 1.24
C LEU A 167 7.83 9.85 0.70
N GLY A 168 7.08 10.58 -0.13
CA GLY A 168 7.52 11.86 -0.67
C GLY A 168 7.75 12.90 0.43
N ALA A 169 6.79 13.05 1.35
CA ALA A 169 6.88 14.00 2.45
C ALA A 169 7.97 13.62 3.46
N SER A 170 8.20 12.33 3.74
CA SER A 170 9.24 11.90 4.70
C SER A 170 10.66 12.00 4.17
N GLN A 171 10.88 11.74 2.88
CA GLN A 171 12.22 11.75 2.29
C GLN A 171 12.67 13.14 1.82
N PHE A 172 11.71 13.96 1.38
CA PHE A 172 12.01 15.21 0.68
C PHE A 172 11.27 16.44 1.26
N GLY A 173 10.32 16.26 2.16
CA GLY A 173 9.48 17.35 2.68
C GLY A 173 10.19 18.32 3.62
N ASP A 174 11.35 17.95 4.15
CA ASP A 174 12.22 18.76 5.02
C ASP A 174 13.43 19.34 4.28
N VAL A 175 13.61 19.01 2.99
CA VAL A 175 14.79 19.38 2.20
C VAL A 175 14.62 20.81 1.66
N GLN A 176 15.42 21.73 2.21
CA GLN A 176 15.46 23.16 1.82
C GLN A 176 16.48 23.46 0.71
N GLU A 177 17.11 22.43 0.13
CA GLU A 177 18.03 22.62 -1.00
C GLU A 177 17.28 23.29 -2.17
N LYS A 178 17.91 24.31 -2.75
CA LYS A 178 17.35 25.01 -3.90
C LYS A 178 17.59 24.20 -5.17
N LEU A 179 16.52 24.02 -5.93
CA LEU A 179 16.57 23.51 -7.29
C LEU A 179 17.24 24.54 -8.21
N GLU A 180 17.70 24.11 -9.39
CA GLU A 180 18.19 25.00 -10.46
C GLU A 180 17.16 26.06 -10.90
N THR A 181 15.90 25.87 -10.51
CA THR A 181 14.78 26.80 -10.74
C THR A 181 14.61 27.85 -9.64
N GLY A 182 15.43 27.81 -8.59
CA GLY A 182 15.44 28.77 -7.49
C GLY A 182 14.52 28.42 -6.31
N GLU A 183 13.53 27.54 -6.52
CA GLU A 183 12.59 27.05 -5.50
C GLU A 183 13.21 25.94 -4.63
N ALA A 184 12.81 25.83 -3.37
CA ALA A 184 13.21 24.73 -2.49
C ALA A 184 12.51 23.41 -2.88
N VAL A 185 13.17 22.26 -2.67
CA VAL A 185 12.57 20.93 -2.91
C VAL A 185 11.25 20.75 -2.15
N ALA A 186 11.22 21.16 -0.88
CA ALA A 186 10.00 21.13 -0.07
C ALA A 186 8.86 22.00 -0.63
N GLU A 187 9.20 23.17 -1.20
CA GLU A 187 8.24 24.09 -1.81
C GLU A 187 7.67 23.53 -3.12
N PHE A 188 8.51 22.89 -3.94
CA PHE A 188 8.09 22.19 -5.15
C PHE A 188 7.14 21.02 -4.84
N LEU A 189 7.43 20.22 -3.82
CA LEU A 189 6.54 19.13 -3.40
C LEU A 189 5.19 19.63 -2.90
N ARG A 190 5.20 20.77 -2.20
CA ARG A 190 3.98 21.41 -1.71
C ARG A 190 3.16 22.02 -2.84
N SER A 191 3.78 22.65 -3.83
CA SER A 191 3.08 23.31 -4.93
C SER A 191 2.59 22.33 -6.00
N TYR A 192 3.39 21.30 -6.32
CA TYR A 192 3.09 20.36 -7.39
C TYR A 192 2.24 19.16 -6.92
N TYR A 193 2.64 18.52 -5.81
CA TYR A 193 1.96 17.33 -5.28
C TYR A 193 1.03 17.61 -4.10
N GLY A 194 1.17 18.76 -3.45
CA GLY A 194 0.38 19.10 -2.25
C GLY A 194 0.91 18.45 -0.98
N PHE A 195 2.14 17.93 -0.99
CA PHE A 195 2.71 17.22 0.14
C PHE A 195 3.14 18.19 1.24
N ARG A 196 2.53 18.03 2.41
CA ARG A 196 2.86 18.77 3.65
C ARG A 196 3.48 17.81 4.65
N HIS A 197 4.72 18.08 5.04
CA HIS A 197 5.46 17.29 6.04
C HIS A 197 4.76 17.26 7.40
N GLU A 198 4.08 18.34 7.78
CA GLU A 198 3.30 18.46 9.03
C GLU A 198 2.17 17.42 9.15
N LEU A 199 1.66 16.92 8.02
CA LEU A 199 0.57 15.93 7.99
C LEU A 199 1.06 14.48 7.95
N LEU A 200 2.37 14.23 8.10
CA LEU A 200 2.94 12.88 8.07
C LEU A 200 2.27 11.93 9.08
N GLY A 201 1.98 12.41 10.30
CA GLY A 201 1.28 11.62 11.31
C GLY A 201 -0.14 11.24 10.90
N VAL A 202 -0.86 12.14 10.22
CA VAL A 202 -2.22 11.87 9.70
C VAL A 202 -2.15 10.83 8.59
N VAL A 203 -1.19 10.97 7.67
CA VAL A 203 -1.00 10.02 6.56
C VAL A 203 -0.67 8.63 7.09
N ALA A 204 0.19 8.55 8.11
CA ALA A 204 0.49 7.30 8.80
C ALA A 204 -0.77 6.66 9.40
N ALA A 205 -1.59 7.44 10.10
CA ALA A 205 -2.85 6.97 10.67
C ALA A 205 -3.84 6.47 9.59
N VAL A 206 -3.94 7.16 8.46
CA VAL A 206 -4.82 6.77 7.35
C VAL A 206 -4.39 5.44 6.72
N ILE A 207 -3.10 5.22 6.47
CA ILE A 207 -2.62 3.95 5.90
C ILE A 207 -2.83 2.80 6.88
N MET A 208 -2.59 3.01 8.18
CA MET A 208 -2.93 2.03 9.21
C MET A 208 -4.44 1.71 9.21
N ALA A 209 -5.29 2.73 9.07
CA ALA A 209 -6.73 2.54 9.00
C ALA A 209 -7.15 1.72 7.78
N PHE A 210 -6.53 1.92 6.61
CA PHE A 210 -6.78 1.09 5.42
C PHE A 210 -6.39 -0.36 5.64
N ALA A 211 -5.22 -0.61 6.23
CA ALA A 211 -4.79 -1.94 6.60
C ALA A 211 -5.80 -2.64 7.53
N VAL A 212 -6.18 -1.98 8.64
CA VAL A 212 -7.17 -2.54 9.57
C VAL A 212 -8.53 -2.75 8.89
N ALA A 213 -8.96 -1.82 8.03
CA ALA A 213 -10.21 -1.95 7.31
C ALA A 213 -10.22 -3.16 6.38
N PHE A 214 -9.17 -3.38 5.59
CA PHE A 214 -9.09 -4.56 4.72
C PHE A 214 -9.03 -5.88 5.50
N ALA A 215 -8.29 -5.92 6.62
CA ALA A 215 -8.28 -7.08 7.51
C ALA A 215 -9.67 -7.36 8.10
N PHE A 216 -10.40 -6.31 8.50
CA PHE A 216 -11.75 -6.44 9.04
C PHE A 216 -12.75 -6.92 7.99
N ILE A 217 -12.70 -6.37 6.77
CA ILE A 217 -13.57 -6.80 5.65
C ILE A 217 -13.27 -8.26 5.30
N PHE A 218 -12.01 -8.69 5.32
CA PHE A 218 -11.64 -10.09 5.18
C PHE A 218 -12.23 -10.97 6.30
N GLY A 219 -12.09 -10.56 7.56
CA GLY A 219 -12.72 -11.25 8.70
C GLY A 219 -14.24 -11.39 8.55
N PHE A 220 -14.89 -10.33 8.09
CA PHE A 220 -16.32 -10.31 7.84
C PHE A 220 -16.72 -11.20 6.67
N SER A 221 -15.97 -11.18 5.57
CA SER A 221 -16.28 -11.99 4.39
C SER A 221 -16.22 -13.48 4.70
N VAL A 222 -15.18 -13.95 5.42
CA VAL A 222 -15.06 -15.36 5.81
C VAL A 222 -16.16 -15.80 6.80
N LYS A 223 -16.65 -14.87 7.64
CA LYS A 223 -17.72 -15.18 8.61
C LYS A 223 -19.09 -15.31 7.93
N TYR A 224 -19.44 -14.37 7.06
CA TYR A 224 -20.80 -14.22 6.53
C TYR A 224 -20.98 -14.78 5.12
N ILE A 225 -19.93 -14.85 4.30
CA ILE A 225 -20.00 -15.33 2.93
C ILE A 225 -19.61 -16.79 2.90
N ASN A 226 -20.57 -17.66 2.56
CA ASN A 226 -20.33 -19.10 2.40
C ASN A 226 -20.61 -19.49 0.95
N PHE A 227 -19.54 -19.81 0.22
CA PHE A 227 -19.63 -20.21 -1.18
C PHE A 227 -19.93 -21.71 -1.38
N GLN A 228 -20.04 -22.51 -0.31
CA GLN A 228 -20.45 -23.92 -0.39
C GLN A 228 -21.96 -24.15 -0.47
N ARG A 229 -22.81 -23.12 -0.35
CA ARG A 229 -24.25 -23.25 -0.61
C ARG A 229 -24.53 -23.13 -2.11
N LYS A 230 -24.11 -24.12 -2.89
CA LYS A 230 -24.68 -24.47 -4.19
C LYS A 230 -24.60 -25.97 -4.40
#